data_AF-A0A975PMJ9-F1
#
_entry.id   AF-A0A975PMJ9-F1
#
_cell.length_a   1.000
_cell.length_b   1.000
_cell.length_c   1.000
_cell.angle_alpha   90.00
_cell.angle_beta   90.00
_cell.angle_gamma   90.00
#
_symmetry.space_group_name_H-M   'P 1'
#
loop_
_entity.id
_entity.type
_entity.pdbx_description
1 polymer ?
#
loop_
_entity_poly.entity_id
_entity_poly.type
_entity_poly.pdbx_seq_one_letter_code
_entity_poly.pdbx_strand_id
1 'polypeptide(L)'
;MTDVRTYGGLWVALGTLATFATMAVVSLLPMPTQLSLLAEGGLFETLSALGYGVCIALMFLLWPTSEIRRRWYFPVVFALFAGRELDLDKIPLPKGC
;
A
#
# COMPACT_ATOMS: atom_id res chain seq x y z
N MET A 1 -18.16 -26.23 -6.27
CA MET A 1 -17.97 -25.34 -5.10
C MET A 1 -16.49 -25.30 -4.79
N THR A 2 -15.75 -24.38 -5.41
CA THR A 2 -14.33 -24.17 -5.10
C THR A 2 -14.24 -23.03 -4.07
N ASP A 3 -13.52 -23.27 -2.98
CA ASP A 3 -13.61 -22.50 -1.75
C ASP A 3 -13.00 -21.10 -1.92
N VAL A 4 -13.80 -20.05 -1.66
CA VAL A 4 -13.35 -18.64 -1.71
C VAL A 4 -12.15 -18.41 -0.78
N ARG A 5 -12.01 -19.18 0.31
CA ARG A 5 -10.84 -19.10 1.20
C ARG A 5 -9.55 -19.56 0.53
N THR A 6 -9.60 -20.59 -0.31
CA THR A 6 -8.42 -21.13 -1.00
C THR A 6 -7.92 -20.19 -2.08
N TYR A 7 -8.83 -19.59 -2.86
CA TYR A 7 -8.44 -18.57 -3.84
C TYR A 7 -7.94 -17.29 -3.17
N GLY A 8 -8.57 -16.86 -2.07
CA GLY A 8 -8.12 -15.69 -1.31
C GLY A 8 -6.68 -15.84 -0.84
N GLY A 9 -6.33 -16.99 -0.23
CA GLY A 9 -4.97 -17.28 0.19
C GLY A 9 -3.96 -17.33 -0.97
N LEU A 10 -4.34 -17.93 -2.10
CA LEU A 10 -3.50 -17.98 -3.29
C LEU A 10 -3.24 -16.58 -3.87
N TRP A 11 -4.27 -15.74 -3.99
CA TRP A 11 -4.12 -14.37 -4.49
C TRP A 11 -3.24 -13.51 -3.59
N VAL A 12 -3.37 -13.66 -2.26
CA VAL A 12 -2.48 -12.98 -1.29
C VAL A 12 -1.04 -13.45 -1.44
N ALA A 13 -0.81 -14.76 -1.60
CA ALA A 13 0.53 -15.31 -1.79
C ALA A 13 1.16 -14.85 -3.12
N LEU A 14 0.39 -14.86 -4.21
CA LEU A 14 0.83 -14.34 -5.52
C LEU A 14 1.12 -12.84 -5.47
N GLY A 15 0.27 -12.05 -4.81
CA GLY A 15 0.50 -10.62 -4.62
C GLY A 15 1.78 -10.35 -3.85
N THR A 16 2.02 -11.08 -2.75
CA THR A 16 3.23 -10.95 -1.94
C THR A 16 4.48 -11.34 -2.75
N LEU A 17 4.43 -12.46 -3.47
CA LEU A 17 5.52 -12.90 -4.34
C LEU A 17 5.82 -11.86 -5.44
N ALA A 18 4.78 -11.29 -6.05
CA ALA A 18 4.92 -10.25 -7.06
C ALA A 18 5.60 -9.00 -6.49
N THR A 19 5.25 -8.56 -5.27
CA THR A 19 5.91 -7.44 -4.60
C THR A 19 7.40 -7.72 -4.35
N PHE A 20 7.76 -8.91 -3.86
CA PHE A 20 9.17 -9.26 -3.69
C PHE A 20 9.92 -9.35 -5.03
N ALA A 21 9.26 -9.86 -6.07
CA ALA A 21 9.83 -9.92 -7.42
C ALA A 21 10.08 -8.53 -7.99
N THR A 22 9.15 -7.57 -7.82
CA THR A 22 9.36 -6.19 -8.29
C THR A 22 10.49 -5.51 -7.53
N MET A 23 10.62 -5.72 -6.21
CA MET A 23 11.75 -5.22 -5.43
C MET A 23 13.09 -5.82 -5.89
N ALA A 24 13.12 -7.12 -6.20
CA ALA A 24 14.30 -7.78 -6.75
C ALA A 24 14.68 -7.21 -8.13
N VAL A 25 13.71 -6.99 -9.02
CA VAL A 25 13.96 -6.38 -10.33
C VAL A 25 14.49 -4.96 -10.18
N VAL A 26 13.91 -4.14 -9.30
CA VAL A 26 14.38 -2.78 -9.02
C VAL A 26 15.83 -2.78 -8.53
N SER A 27 16.24 -3.75 -7.71
CA SER A 27 17.62 -3.85 -7.23
C SER A 27 18.65 -4.17 -8.32
N LEU A 28 18.19 -4.66 -9.47
CA LEU A 28 19.04 -4.93 -10.65
C LEU A 28 19.11 -3.73 -11.61
N LEU A 29 18.30 -2.69 -11.40
CA LEU A 29 18.33 -1.50 -12.25
C LEU A 29 19.55 -0.61 -11.92
N PRO A 30 20.05 0.17 -12.89
CA PRO A 30 21.07 1.17 -12.64
C PRO A 30 20.64 2.16 -11.53
N MET A 31 21.58 2.51 -10.64
CA MET A 31 21.38 3.48 -9.55
C MET A 31 20.60 4.75 -9.94
N PRO A 32 20.84 5.43 -11.08
CA PRO A 32 20.07 6.63 -11.43
C PRO A 32 18.59 6.34 -11.71
N THR A 33 18.27 5.19 -12.28
CA THR A 33 16.88 4.76 -12.52
C THR A 33 16.22 4.31 -11.22
N GLN A 34 16.94 3.59 -10.37
CA GLN A 34 16.45 3.22 -9.04
C GLN A 34 16.11 4.46 -8.20
N LEU A 35 16.98 5.47 -8.21
CA LEU A 35 16.76 6.74 -7.52
C LEU A 35 15.55 7.51 -8.05
N SER A 36 15.25 7.43 -9.34
CA SER A 36 14.06 8.08 -9.92
C SER A 36 12.77 7.32 -9.60
N LEU A 37 12.82 5.98 -9.59
CA LEU A 37 11.65 5.15 -9.25
C LEU A 37 11.32 5.14 -7.75
N LEU A 38 12.34 5.28 -6.89
CA LEU A 38 12.24 5.34 -5.43
C LEU A 38 12.40 6.78 -4.89
N ALA A 39 12.38 7.79 -5.76
CA ALA A 39 12.41 9.19 -5.34
C ALA A 39 11.17 9.53 -4.51
N GLU A 40 11.29 10.56 -3.66
CA GLU A 40 10.16 11.24 -3.03
C GLU A 40 9.23 11.79 -4.15
N GLY A 41 7.99 11.32 -4.19
CA GLY A 41 7.03 11.53 -5.29
C GLY A 41 7.19 10.57 -6.47
N GLY A 42 7.92 9.47 -6.29
CA GLY A 42 8.18 8.46 -7.31
C GLY A 42 6.96 7.60 -7.66
N LEU A 43 7.09 6.83 -8.75
CA LEU A 43 6.02 5.92 -9.20
C LEU A 43 5.69 4.85 -8.14
N PHE A 44 6.69 4.32 -7.43
CA PHE A 44 6.47 3.30 -6.41
C PHE A 44 5.72 3.82 -5.19
N GLU A 45 6.01 5.06 -4.78
CA GLU A 45 5.34 5.74 -3.67
C GLU A 45 3.85 6.00 -3.99
N THR A 46 3.56 6.46 -5.21
CA THR A 46 2.17 6.66 -5.63
C THR A 46 1.41 5.33 -5.76
N LEU A 47 2.09 4.28 -6.23
CA LEU A 47 1.53 2.93 -6.36
C LEU A 47 1.27 2.26 -5.01
N SER A 48 2.17 2.39 -4.04
CA SER A 48 1.97 1.87 -2.68
C SER A 48 0.81 2.58 -1.98
N ALA A 49 0.73 3.91 -2.09
CA ALA A 49 -0.38 4.71 -1.57
C ALA A 49 -1.74 4.31 -2.19
N LEU A 50 -1.80 4.15 -3.52
CA LEU A 50 -2.99 3.64 -4.21
C LEU A 50 -3.37 2.23 -3.74
N GLY A 51 -2.38 1.35 -3.57
CA GLY A 51 -2.59 0.00 -3.05
C GLY A 51 -3.26 -0.01 -1.67
N TYR A 52 -2.79 0.84 -0.76
CA TYR A 52 -3.41 1.02 0.55
C TYR A 52 -4.84 1.56 0.45
N GLY A 53 -5.09 2.56 -0.41
CA GLY A 53 -6.43 3.08 -0.67
C GLY A 53 -7.41 2.02 -1.17
N VAL A 54 -6.97 1.17 -2.11
CA VAL A 54 -7.75 0.03 -2.61
C VAL A 54 -8.02 -1.00 -1.51
N CYS A 55 -7.02 -1.33 -0.67
CA CYS A 55 -7.23 -2.22 0.47
C CYS A 55 -8.30 -1.69 1.44
N ILE A 56 -8.27 -0.39 1.75
CA ILE A 56 -9.28 0.25 2.61
C ILE A 56 -10.66 0.18 1.94
N ALA A 57 -10.77 0.51 0.65
CA ALA A 57 -12.03 0.45 -0.08
C ALA A 57 -12.62 -0.97 -0.10
N LEU A 58 -11.78 -1.98 -0.32
CA LEU A 58 -12.18 -3.39 -0.29
C LEU A 58 -12.62 -3.83 1.12
N MET A 59 -11.97 -3.34 2.19
CA MET A 59 -12.42 -3.58 3.55
C MET A 59 -13.82 -3.05 3.79
N PHE A 60 -14.13 -1.82 3.34
CA PHE A 60 -15.47 -1.26 3.48
C PHE A 60 -16.52 -1.94 2.58
N LEU A 61 -16.13 -2.43 1.41
CA LEU A 61 -17.04 -3.08 0.45
C LEU A 61 -17.35 -4.54 0.83
N LEU A 62 -16.37 -5.25 1.39
CA LEU A 62 -16.47 -6.69 1.68
C LEU A 62 -16.83 -7.00 3.14
N TRP A 63 -16.61 -6.08 4.09
CA TRP A 63 -17.03 -6.31 5.48
C TRP A 63 -18.45 -5.85 5.79
N PRO A 64 -19.20 -6.65 6.57
CA PRO A 64 -20.41 -6.17 7.21
C PRO A 64 -20.07 -5.10 8.26
N THR A 65 -20.98 -4.16 8.47
CA THR A 65 -20.82 -3.01 9.39
C THR A 65 -20.51 -3.40 10.84
N SER A 66 -20.85 -4.62 11.26
CA SER A 66 -20.47 -5.19 12.55
C SER A 66 -18.96 -5.48 12.66
N GLU A 67 -18.35 -6.00 11.60
CA GLU A 67 -16.92 -6.32 11.54
C GLU A 67 -16.07 -5.05 11.42
N ILE A 68 -16.54 -4.06 10.66
CA ILE A 68 -15.91 -2.74 10.56
C ILE A 68 -15.79 -2.10 11.94
N ARG A 69 -16.84 -2.18 12.77
CA ARG A 69 -16.83 -1.61 14.12
C ARG A 69 -15.88 -2.34 15.07
N ARG A 70 -15.74 -3.66 14.91
CA ARG A 70 -14.82 -4.49 15.71
C ARG A 70 -13.35 -4.32 15.32
N ARG A 71 -13.09 -4.00 14.05
CA ARG A 71 -11.75 -3.95 13.45
C ARG A 71 -11.43 -2.59 12.84
N TRP A 72 -12.03 -1.54 13.39
CA TRP A 72 -11.90 -0.16 12.94
C TRP A 72 -10.44 0.32 12.84
N TYR A 73 -9.54 -0.26 13.64
CA TYR A 73 -8.12 0.05 13.65
C TYR A 73 -7.40 -0.36 12.36
N PHE A 74 -7.86 -1.38 11.64
CA PHE A 74 -7.25 -1.81 10.38
C PHE A 74 -7.29 -0.72 9.29
N PRO A 75 -8.44 -0.19 8.88
CA PRO A 75 -8.49 0.86 7.86
C PRO A 75 -7.77 2.15 8.31
N VAL A 76 -7.75 2.44 9.62
CA VAL A 76 -7.00 3.59 10.17
C VAL A 76 -5.49 3.41 10.01
N VAL A 77 -4.96 2.23 10.34
CA VAL A 77 -3.53 1.93 10.16
C VAL A 77 -3.15 1.98 8.69
N PHE A 78 -3.96 1.41 7.80
CA PHE A 78 -3.75 1.50 6.35
C PHE A 78 -3.80 2.94 5.83
N ALA A 79 -4.68 3.78 6.37
CA ALA A 79 -4.76 5.20 6.00
C ALA A 79 -3.52 5.98 6.47
N LEU A 80 -2.98 5.65 7.65
CA LEU A 80 -1.73 6.24 8.14
C LEU A 80 -0.54 5.83 7.28
N PHE A 81 -0.47 4.56 6.84
CA PHE A 81 0.54 4.12 5.88
C PHE A 81 0.39 4.81 4.53
N ALA A 82 -0.82 4.92 3.99
CA ALA A 82 -1.08 5.67 2.76
C ALA A 82 -0.63 7.14 2.88
N GLY A 83 -0.92 7.79 4.01
CA GLY A 83 -0.50 9.17 4.26
C GLY A 83 1.01 9.33 4.44
N ARG A 84 1.68 8.32 5.00
CA ARG A 84 3.15 8.24 5.11
C ARG A 84 3.82 8.11 3.74
N GLU A 85 3.25 7.30 2.86
CA GLU A 85 3.75 7.18 1.48
C GLU A 85 3.47 8.45 0.69
N LEU A 86 2.30 9.09 0.81
CA LEU A 86 1.97 10.37 0.15
C LEU A 86 2.78 11.59 0.64
N ASP A 87 3.81 11.37 1.46
CA ASP A 87 4.70 12.39 2.01
C ASP A 87 3.96 13.50 2.78
N LEU A 88 2.78 13.19 3.36
CA LEU A 88 1.97 14.15 4.13
C LEU A 88 2.65 14.54 5.45
N ASP A 89 3.68 13.82 5.89
CA ASP A 89 4.50 14.20 7.04
C ASP A 89 5.65 15.14 6.68
N LYS A 90 5.89 15.39 5.39
CA LYS A 90 6.86 16.38 4.92
C LYS A 90 6.25 17.68 4.44
N ILE A 91 4.94 17.88 4.62
CA ILE A 91 4.35 19.22 4.51
C ILE A 91 5.27 20.15 5.30
N PRO A 92 5.99 21.06 4.65
CA PRO A 92 6.86 21.96 5.37
C PRO A 92 5.92 22.76 6.24
N LEU A 93 5.99 22.54 7.56
CA LEU A 93 5.48 23.55 8.48
C LEU A 93 6.03 24.88 7.96
N PRO A 94 5.18 25.90 7.71
CA PRO A 94 5.70 27.21 7.32
C PRO A 94 6.79 27.51 8.33
N LYS A 95 8.03 27.61 7.84
CA LYS A 95 9.17 27.94 8.69
C LYS A 95 8.82 29.30 9.28
N GLY A 96 8.31 29.27 10.50
CA GLY A 96 8.09 30.45 11.29
C GLY A 96 9.47 31.04 11.54
N CYS A 97 9.61 32.29 11.09
CA CYS A 97 10.75 33.20 11.24
C CYS A 97 11.89 33.03 10.23
#